data_AF-A0AAD4JLR3-F1
#
_entry.id   AF-A0AAD4JLR3-F1
#
_cell.length_a   1.000
_cell.length_b   1.000
_cell.length_c   1.000
_cell.angle_alpha   90.00
_cell.angle_beta   90.00
_cell.angle_gamma   90.00
#
_symmetry.space_group_name_H-M   'P 1'
#
loop_
_entity.id
_entity.type
_entity.pdbx_description
1 polymer ?
#
loop_
_entity_poly.entity_id
_entity_poly.type
_entity_poly.pdbx_seq_one_letter_code
_entity_poly.pdbx_strand_id
1 'polypeptide(L)'
;MKKVLCPCLRSRVIEFLIRSSQLLEVSPTVKYSALSLFADRFYPALSGLEGSRVKKNWLLHPIEESNLQLFALVSLWISSKIHDSPPLSVKHFKSLGDKFIKEQHYTTGDILEAVRFFFKVLGYGIGMSNIAFVLVEELLVQFKAVAQVGEHVKFEACMEIMDLLYENEETSVLYSSPEALAASVVVVAYTITVPPQRWEFPVLPWGKSSSITNKASFYPLRHYYLTFAHAPSLLTANLKCHNSDKML
;
A
#
# COMPACT_ATOMS: atom_id res chain seq x y z
N MET A 1 -19.55 -21.35 -6.42
CA MET A 1 -18.38 -21.36 -5.53
C MET A 1 -17.47 -20.24 -5.98
N LYS A 2 -17.38 -19.13 -5.23
CA LYS A 2 -16.39 -18.08 -5.49
C LYS A 2 -15.01 -18.72 -5.33
N LYS A 3 -14.19 -18.79 -6.38
CA LYS A 3 -12.77 -19.14 -6.18
C LYS A 3 -12.09 -17.95 -5.54
N VAL A 4 -11.91 -18.00 -4.22
CA VAL A 4 -11.05 -17.07 -3.50
C VAL A 4 -9.62 -17.30 -4.03
N LEU A 5 -8.98 -16.27 -4.56
CA LEU A 5 -7.56 -16.31 -4.93
C LEU A 5 -6.73 -16.69 -3.69
N CYS A 6 -5.63 -17.46 -3.86
CA CYS A 6 -4.84 -17.89 -2.71
C CYS A 6 -4.27 -16.68 -1.94
N PRO A 7 -4.46 -16.57 -0.62
CA PRO A 7 -3.78 -15.57 0.23
C PRO A 7 -2.27 -15.52 0.01
N CYS A 8 -1.68 -16.70 -0.17
CA CYS A 8 -0.26 -16.89 -0.47
C CYS A 8 0.19 -16.17 -1.75
N LEU A 9 -0.67 -16.17 -2.78
CA LEU A 9 -0.36 -15.58 -4.08
C LEU A 9 -0.42 -14.05 -4.01
N ARG A 10 -1.41 -13.49 -3.29
CA ARG A 10 -1.50 -12.06 -3.04
C ARG A 10 -0.22 -11.56 -2.36
N SER A 11 0.17 -12.19 -1.25
CA SER A 11 1.34 -11.81 -0.47
C SER A 11 2.62 -11.78 -1.32
N ARG A 12 2.88 -12.83 -2.12
CA ARG A 12 4.07 -12.89 -2.99
C ARG A 12 4.10 -11.78 -4.04
N VAL A 13 2.95 -11.46 -4.64
CA VAL A 13 2.87 -10.40 -5.66
C VAL A 13 3.01 -9.01 -5.04
N ILE A 14 2.48 -8.79 -3.83
CA ILE A 14 2.68 -7.54 -3.08
C ILE A 14 4.14 -7.35 -2.69
N GLU A 15 4.78 -8.39 -2.15
CA GLU A 15 6.21 -8.37 -1.85
C GLU A 15 7.03 -8.05 -3.11
N PHE A 16 6.69 -8.68 -4.24
CA PHE A 16 7.29 -8.40 -5.53
C PHE A 16 7.10 -6.92 -5.94
N LEU A 17 5.92 -6.33 -5.75
CA LEU A 17 5.65 -4.92 -6.05
C LEU A 17 6.51 -4.00 -5.16
N ILE A 18 6.55 -4.26 -3.85
CA ILE A 18 7.35 -3.50 -2.89
C ILE A 18 8.84 -3.56 -3.27
N ARG A 19 9.38 -4.75 -3.52
CA ARG A 19 10.77 -4.91 -3.98
C ARG A 19 11.04 -4.23 -5.32
N SER A 20 10.10 -4.33 -6.27
CA SER A 20 10.22 -3.67 -7.56
C SER A 20 10.26 -2.15 -7.42
N SER A 21 9.46 -1.57 -6.52
CA SER A 21 9.49 -0.13 -6.24
C SER A 21 10.85 0.34 -5.70
N GLN A 22 11.48 -0.46 -4.84
CA GLN A 22 12.81 -0.18 -4.29
C GLN A 22 13.89 -0.27 -5.37
N LEU A 23 13.85 -1.32 -6.20
CA LEU A 23 14.81 -1.52 -7.30
C LEU A 23 14.70 -0.46 -8.40
N LEU A 24 13.51 0.11 -8.58
CA LEU A 24 13.28 1.22 -9.51
C LEU A 24 13.52 2.59 -8.87
N GLU A 25 13.84 2.64 -7.58
CA GLU A 25 14.08 3.86 -6.80
C GLU A 25 12.95 4.89 -6.94
N VAL A 26 11.70 4.42 -7.00
CA VAL A 26 10.54 5.32 -7.13
C VAL A 26 10.24 6.03 -5.82
N SER A 27 9.60 7.20 -5.91
CA SER A 27 9.15 7.93 -4.73
C SER A 27 8.13 7.10 -3.90
N PRO A 28 8.06 7.32 -2.58
CA PRO A 28 7.05 6.69 -1.73
C PRO A 28 5.61 6.91 -2.23
N THR A 29 5.29 8.11 -2.71
CA THR A 29 3.98 8.40 -3.31
C THR A 29 3.70 7.48 -4.48
N VAL A 30 4.67 7.26 -5.39
CA VAL A 30 4.50 6.33 -6.51
C VAL A 30 4.28 4.90 -6.04
N LYS A 31 5.06 4.44 -5.06
CA LYS A 31 4.94 3.09 -4.49
C LYS A 31 3.55 2.85 -3.90
N TYR A 32 3.08 3.71 -3.00
CA TYR A 32 1.80 3.50 -2.31
C TYR A 32 0.59 3.76 -3.19
N SER A 33 0.71 4.65 -4.18
CA SER A 33 -0.25 4.79 -5.25
C SER A 33 -0.37 3.53 -6.12
N ALA A 34 0.75 2.89 -6.45
CA ALA A 34 0.76 1.63 -7.19
C ALA A 34 0.14 0.49 -6.37
N LEU A 35 0.52 0.38 -5.09
CA LEU A 35 -0.06 -0.58 -4.16
C LEU A 35 -1.58 -0.41 -4.06
N SER A 36 -2.08 0.83 -3.95
CA SER A 36 -3.53 1.04 -3.89
C SER A 36 -4.24 0.71 -5.21
N LEU A 37 -3.67 1.08 -6.36
CA LEU A 37 -4.20 0.71 -7.68
C LEU A 37 -4.26 -0.81 -7.86
N PHE A 38 -3.23 -1.53 -7.42
CA PHE A 38 -3.13 -2.97 -7.59
C PHE A 38 -3.90 -3.75 -6.52
N ALA A 39 -3.52 -3.59 -5.25
CA ALA A 39 -3.96 -4.42 -4.13
C ALA A 39 -5.40 -4.13 -3.70
N ASP A 40 -5.79 -2.85 -3.67
CA ASP A 40 -7.10 -2.45 -3.14
C ASP A 40 -8.17 -2.45 -4.22
N ARG A 41 -7.77 -2.31 -5.49
CA ARG A 41 -8.71 -2.05 -6.59
C ARG A 41 -8.65 -3.10 -7.68
N PHE A 42 -7.50 -3.33 -8.29
CA PHE A 42 -7.38 -4.28 -9.41
C PHE A 42 -7.56 -5.74 -8.95
N TYR A 43 -6.80 -6.17 -7.93
CA TYR A 43 -6.79 -7.55 -7.45
C TYR A 43 -8.17 -8.02 -6.94
N PRO A 44 -8.90 -7.25 -6.12
CA PRO A 44 -10.24 -7.66 -5.68
C PRO A 44 -11.25 -7.68 -6.83
N ALA A 45 -11.13 -6.76 -7.81
CA ALA A 45 -12.00 -6.73 -8.98
C ALA A 45 -11.87 -8.00 -9.84
N LEU A 46 -10.70 -8.65 -9.88
CA LEU A 46 -10.52 -9.93 -10.58
C LEU A 46 -11.45 -11.03 -10.05
N SER A 47 -11.71 -11.05 -8.74
CA SER A 47 -12.62 -12.02 -8.11
C SER A 47 -14.09 -11.77 -8.48
N GLY A 48 -14.47 -10.51 -8.74
CA GLY A 48 -15.82 -10.12 -9.14
C GLY A 48 -16.13 -10.32 -10.63
N LEU A 49 -15.12 -10.65 -11.45
CA LEU A 49 -15.23 -10.78 -12.91
C LEU A 49 -15.60 -12.20 -13.39
N GLU A 50 -16.03 -13.09 -12.49
CA GLU A 50 -16.49 -14.46 -12.80
C GLU A 50 -17.65 -14.43 -13.81
N GLY A 51 -17.38 -14.84 -15.06
CA GLY A 51 -18.41 -15.09 -16.07
C GLY A 51 -17.92 -14.95 -17.52
N SER A 52 -17.65 -13.73 -17.99
CA SER A 52 -17.46 -13.48 -19.44
C SER A 52 -16.34 -12.50 -19.84
N ARG A 53 -15.80 -11.69 -18.92
CA ARG A 53 -14.81 -10.64 -19.25
C ARG A 53 -13.38 -11.01 -18.92
N VAL A 54 -13.11 -11.59 -17.75
CA VAL A 54 -11.76 -12.11 -17.41
C VAL A 54 -11.42 -13.27 -18.33
N LYS A 55 -12.37 -14.21 -18.59
CA LYS A 55 -12.21 -15.33 -19.55
C LYS A 55 -11.79 -14.94 -20.98
N LYS A 56 -11.94 -13.66 -21.35
CA LYS A 56 -11.58 -13.17 -22.69
C LYS A 56 -10.16 -12.62 -22.78
N ASN A 57 -9.49 -12.32 -21.67
CA ASN A 57 -8.10 -11.87 -21.74
C ASN A 57 -7.15 -13.04 -21.47
N TRP A 58 -6.40 -13.41 -22.50
CA TRP A 58 -5.40 -14.47 -22.45
C TRP A 58 -4.28 -14.17 -21.43
N LEU A 59 -4.04 -12.89 -21.10
CA LEU A 59 -3.07 -12.49 -20.07
C LEU A 59 -3.42 -12.92 -18.64
N LEU A 60 -4.62 -13.41 -18.37
CA LEU A 60 -5.07 -13.84 -17.04
C LEU A 60 -5.77 -15.21 -17.06
N HIS A 61 -5.64 -15.98 -18.15
CA HIS A 61 -6.24 -17.32 -18.24
C HIS A 61 -5.17 -18.40 -18.49
N PRO A 62 -4.85 -19.22 -17.48
CA PRO A 62 -5.25 -19.12 -16.06
C PRO A 62 -4.62 -17.91 -15.33
N ILE A 63 -5.13 -17.53 -14.15
CA ILE A 63 -4.48 -16.50 -13.33
C ILE A 63 -3.25 -17.13 -12.67
N GLU A 64 -2.07 -16.77 -13.16
CA GLU A 64 -0.78 -17.20 -12.60
C GLU A 64 -0.06 -16.03 -11.90
N GLU A 65 0.95 -16.38 -11.11
CA GLU A 65 1.79 -15.40 -10.41
C GLU A 65 2.51 -14.45 -11.38
N SER A 66 3.08 -14.99 -12.45
CA SER A 66 3.76 -14.23 -13.49
C SER A 66 2.85 -13.19 -14.17
N ASN A 67 1.57 -13.50 -14.32
CA ASN A 67 0.59 -12.56 -14.84
C ASN A 67 0.32 -11.44 -13.84
N LEU A 68 0.11 -11.78 -12.58
CA LEU A 68 -0.14 -10.81 -11.52
C LEU A 68 1.08 -9.92 -11.26
N GLN A 69 2.30 -10.45 -11.36
CA GLN A 69 3.54 -9.69 -11.30
C GLN A 69 3.62 -8.67 -12.44
N LEU A 70 3.21 -9.02 -13.68
CA LEU A 70 3.12 -8.06 -14.77
C LEU A 70 2.16 -6.92 -14.42
N PHE A 71 0.96 -7.22 -13.90
CA PHE A 71 0.00 -6.19 -13.50
C PHE A 71 0.47 -5.35 -12.30
N ALA A 72 1.23 -5.94 -11.38
CA ALA A 72 1.91 -5.21 -10.31
C ALA A 72 2.92 -4.21 -10.87
N LEU A 73 3.76 -4.61 -11.83
CA LEU A 73 4.64 -3.67 -12.52
C LEU A 73 3.82 -2.58 -13.24
N VAL A 74 2.76 -2.95 -13.98
CA VAL A 74 1.91 -1.99 -14.71
C VAL A 74 1.36 -0.93 -13.77
N SER A 75 0.95 -1.32 -12.55
CA SER A 75 0.49 -0.36 -11.54
C SER A 75 1.59 0.64 -11.13
N LEU A 76 2.84 0.19 -10.97
CA LEU A 76 4.00 1.07 -10.71
C LEU A 76 4.26 2.01 -11.87
N TRP A 77 4.20 1.51 -13.09
CA TRP A 77 4.40 2.33 -14.28
C TRP A 77 3.33 3.42 -14.42
N ILE A 78 2.05 3.06 -14.27
CA ILE A 78 0.93 4.02 -14.28
C ILE A 78 1.10 5.04 -13.16
N SER A 79 1.42 4.59 -11.95
CA SER A 79 1.65 5.46 -10.80
C SER A 79 2.79 6.48 -11.06
N SER A 80 3.91 6.03 -11.64
CA SER A 80 5.00 6.94 -12.02
C SER A 80 4.59 7.96 -13.08
N LYS A 81 3.67 7.60 -13.99
CA LYS A 81 3.13 8.54 -14.99
C LYS A 81 2.27 9.64 -14.37
N ILE A 82 1.72 9.40 -13.18
CA ILE A 82 0.87 10.35 -12.46
C ILE A 82 1.73 11.29 -11.61
N HIS A 83 2.76 10.76 -10.94
CA HIS A 83 3.48 11.51 -9.89
C HIS A 83 4.90 11.94 -10.27
N ASP A 84 5.60 11.22 -11.14
CA ASP A 84 6.99 11.52 -11.44
C ASP A 84 7.14 12.37 -12.70
N SER A 85 8.15 13.24 -12.68
CA SER A 85 8.63 13.98 -13.85
C SER A 85 10.17 13.97 -13.88
N PRO A 86 10.83 13.20 -14.77
CA PRO A 86 10.25 12.36 -15.81
C PRO A 86 9.71 11.02 -15.27
N PRO A 87 8.63 10.48 -15.86
CA PRO A 87 8.06 9.20 -15.46
C PRO A 87 8.95 8.01 -15.84
N LEU A 88 8.74 6.85 -15.19
CA LEU A 88 9.49 5.63 -15.48
C LEU A 88 9.44 5.29 -16.98
N SER A 89 10.63 5.02 -17.52
CA SER A 89 10.76 4.59 -18.90
C SER A 89 10.24 3.16 -19.06
N VAL A 90 9.63 2.88 -20.21
CA VAL A 90 9.21 1.51 -20.57
C VAL A 90 10.40 0.57 -20.63
N LYS A 91 11.63 1.08 -20.87
CA LYS A 91 12.85 0.28 -20.88
C LYS A 91 13.22 -0.26 -19.49
N HIS A 92 13.19 0.59 -18.46
CA HIS A 92 13.49 0.16 -17.08
C HIS A 92 12.43 -0.82 -16.57
N PHE A 93 11.16 -0.50 -16.82
CA PHE A 93 10.04 -1.39 -16.56
C PHE A 93 10.21 -2.77 -17.21
N LYS A 94 10.51 -2.80 -18.52
CA LYS A 94 10.66 -4.05 -19.27
C LYS A 94 11.87 -4.85 -18.80
N SER A 95 13.01 -4.19 -18.58
CA SER A 95 14.23 -4.81 -18.06
C SER A 95 13.98 -5.50 -16.71
N LEU A 96 13.21 -4.86 -15.83
CA LEU A 96 12.83 -5.44 -14.54
C LEU A 96 11.92 -6.67 -14.73
N GLY A 97 10.92 -6.57 -15.60
CA GLY A 97 10.04 -7.69 -15.95
C GLY A 97 10.83 -8.89 -16.52
N ASP A 98 11.71 -8.66 -17.49
CA ASP A 98 12.55 -9.69 -18.11
C ASP A 98 13.48 -10.37 -17.10
N LYS A 99 13.92 -9.64 -16.06
CA LYS A 99 14.84 -10.15 -15.05
C LYS A 99 14.16 -11.03 -13.99
N PHE A 100 12.95 -10.67 -13.58
CA PHE A 100 12.31 -11.26 -12.40
C PHE A 100 11.09 -12.14 -12.71
N ILE A 101 10.39 -11.91 -13.83
CA ILE A 101 9.27 -12.77 -14.27
C ILE A 101 9.84 -13.84 -15.19
N LYS A 102 10.08 -15.05 -14.66
CA LYS A 102 10.83 -16.10 -15.37
C LYS A 102 9.94 -17.04 -16.17
N GLU A 103 8.68 -17.15 -15.77
CA GLU A 103 7.73 -18.11 -16.32
C GLU A 103 7.19 -17.66 -17.69
N GLN A 104 7.17 -16.34 -17.95
CA GLN A 104 6.65 -15.77 -19.20
C GLN A 104 7.48 -14.56 -19.64
N HIS A 105 7.81 -14.50 -20.94
CA HIS A 105 8.44 -13.33 -21.55
C HIS A 105 7.38 -12.45 -22.22
N TYR A 106 7.20 -11.24 -21.71
CA TYR A 106 6.23 -10.29 -22.26
C TYR A 106 6.87 -9.37 -23.30
N THR A 107 6.22 -9.28 -24.46
CA THR A 107 6.55 -8.31 -25.49
C THR A 107 6.01 -6.93 -25.12
N THR A 108 6.47 -5.90 -25.83
CA THR A 108 5.90 -4.55 -25.70
C THR A 108 4.40 -4.53 -26.02
N GLY A 109 3.94 -5.38 -26.95
CA GLY A 109 2.52 -5.52 -27.27
C GLY A 109 1.71 -6.04 -26.09
N ASP A 110 2.24 -7.02 -25.37
CA ASP A 110 1.60 -7.62 -24.19
C ASP A 110 1.53 -6.64 -23.03
N ILE A 111 2.58 -5.84 -22.84
CA ILE A 111 2.59 -4.76 -21.84
C ILE A 111 1.51 -3.72 -22.16
N LEU A 112 1.37 -3.31 -23.43
CA LEU A 112 0.33 -2.36 -23.83
C LEU A 112 -1.07 -2.94 -23.62
N GLU A 113 -1.27 -4.23 -23.89
CA GLU A 113 -2.54 -4.90 -23.64
C GLU A 113 -2.83 -5.03 -22.14
N ALA A 114 -1.82 -5.32 -21.33
CA ALA A 114 -1.93 -5.33 -19.87
C ALA A 114 -2.34 -3.95 -19.33
N VAL A 115 -1.72 -2.87 -19.81
CA VAL A 115 -2.11 -1.50 -19.44
C VAL A 115 -3.57 -1.23 -19.79
N ARG A 116 -4.01 -1.54 -21.03
CA ARG A 116 -5.40 -1.34 -21.46
C ARG A 116 -6.38 -2.14 -20.61
N PHE A 117 -6.05 -3.39 -20.33
CA PHE A 117 -6.87 -4.25 -19.51
C PHE A 117 -6.95 -3.76 -18.07
N PHE A 118 -5.84 -3.29 -17.51
CA PHE A 118 -5.78 -2.70 -16.17
C PHE A 118 -6.77 -1.54 -16.03
N PHE A 119 -6.72 -0.57 -16.95
CA PHE A 119 -7.68 0.54 -16.99
C PHE A 119 -9.13 0.07 -17.11
N LYS A 120 -9.39 -0.94 -17.94
CA LYS A 120 -10.74 -1.50 -18.13
C LYS A 120 -11.28 -2.14 -16.85
N VAL A 121 -10.44 -2.87 -16.11
CA VAL A 121 -10.82 -3.47 -14.81
C VAL A 121 -11.12 -2.37 -13.78
N LEU A 122 -10.33 -1.30 -13.77
CA LEU A 122 -10.53 -0.15 -12.88
C LEU A 122 -11.68 0.78 -13.29
N GLY A 123 -12.38 0.49 -14.40
CA GLY A 123 -13.41 1.38 -14.95
C GLY A 123 -12.88 2.77 -15.30
N TYR A 124 -11.60 2.87 -15.68
CA TYR A 124 -10.86 4.11 -15.95
C TYR A 124 -10.72 5.07 -14.75
N GLY A 125 -11.15 4.66 -13.55
CA GLY A 125 -10.90 5.41 -12.34
C GLY A 125 -9.43 5.31 -11.96
N ILE A 126 -8.66 6.37 -12.09
CA ILE A 126 -7.30 6.47 -11.50
C ILE A 126 -7.22 7.66 -10.53
N GLY A 127 -8.36 8.05 -9.96
CA GLY A 127 -8.41 9.09 -8.94
C GLY A 127 -7.63 8.68 -7.69
N MET A 128 -6.87 9.64 -7.14
CA MET A 128 -5.86 9.42 -6.10
C MET A 128 -6.27 10.00 -4.73
N SER A 129 -7.50 10.49 -4.60
CA SER A 129 -7.98 11.22 -3.41
C SER A 129 -8.09 10.37 -2.13
N ASN A 130 -7.99 9.05 -2.24
CA ASN A 130 -8.27 8.12 -1.14
C ASN A 130 -7.05 7.26 -0.77
N ILE A 131 -5.84 7.71 -1.11
CA ILE A 131 -4.62 6.96 -0.83
C ILE A 131 -4.16 7.27 0.58
N ALA A 132 -4.18 6.26 1.45
CA ALA A 132 -3.85 6.41 2.86
C ALA A 132 -2.46 7.03 3.09
N PHE A 133 -1.50 6.75 2.21
CA PHE A 133 -0.15 7.32 2.32
C PHE A 133 -0.12 8.86 2.22
N VAL A 134 -0.91 9.46 1.32
CA VAL A 134 -0.99 10.93 1.19
C VAL A 134 -1.52 11.53 2.50
N LEU A 135 -2.51 10.87 3.12
CA LEU A 135 -3.04 11.27 4.41
C LEU A 135 -2.02 11.11 5.54
N VAL A 136 -1.17 10.07 5.50
CA VAL A 136 -0.05 9.91 6.45
C VAL A 136 0.93 11.08 6.32
N GLU A 137 1.32 11.44 5.09
CA GLU A 137 2.19 12.59 4.82
C GLU A 137 1.60 13.88 5.40
N GLU A 138 0.33 14.17 5.10
CA GLU A 138 -0.37 15.35 5.60
C GLU A 138 -0.46 15.37 7.13
N LEU A 139 -0.82 14.24 7.75
CA LEU A 139 -0.93 14.13 9.20
C LEU A 139 0.41 14.32 9.90
N LEU A 140 1.52 13.80 9.34
CA LEU A 140 2.85 14.01 9.89
C LEU A 140 3.29 15.46 9.82
N VAL A 141 3.03 16.14 8.70
CA VAL A 141 3.33 17.58 8.56
C VAL A 141 2.53 18.39 9.58
N GLN A 142 1.23 18.11 9.72
CA GLN A 142 0.39 18.77 10.74
C GLN A 142 0.87 18.47 12.16
N PHE A 143 1.28 17.23 12.43
CA PHE A 143 1.73 16.84 13.77
C PHE A 143 3.01 17.58 14.17
N LYS A 144 3.98 17.67 13.27
CA LYS A 144 5.22 18.44 13.47
C LYS A 144 4.96 19.93 13.67
N ALA A 145 3.99 20.49 12.95
CA ALA A 145 3.61 21.88 13.09
C ALA A 145 2.96 22.20 14.45
N VAL A 146 2.29 21.23 15.08
CA VAL A 146 1.53 21.44 16.32
C VAL A 146 2.31 21.02 17.57
N ALA A 147 3.25 20.06 17.47
CA ALA A 147 4.03 19.61 18.62
C ALA A 147 5.47 19.23 18.26
N GLN A 148 6.42 19.73 19.07
CA GLN A 148 7.85 19.46 18.90
C GLN A 148 8.18 17.97 18.98
N VAL A 149 7.40 17.18 19.74
CA VAL A 149 7.57 15.71 19.80
C VAL A 149 7.33 15.04 18.45
N GLY A 150 6.58 15.68 17.54
CA GLY A 150 6.37 15.21 16.18
C GLY A 150 7.64 15.12 15.34
N GLU A 151 8.69 15.88 15.68
CA GLU A 151 10.00 15.79 15.02
C GLU A 151 10.69 14.44 15.26
N HIS A 152 10.29 13.71 16.30
CA HIS A 152 10.81 12.36 16.59
C HIS A 152 10.08 11.26 15.82
N VAL A 153 8.96 11.57 15.14
CA VAL A 153 8.27 10.60 14.30
C VAL A 153 8.96 10.52 12.95
N LYS A 154 9.63 9.39 12.72
CA LYS A 154 10.35 9.13 11.48
C LYS A 154 9.36 8.76 10.38
N PHE A 155 9.60 9.31 9.20
CA PHE A 155 8.80 9.00 8.02
C PHE A 155 8.96 7.55 7.60
N GLU A 156 10.18 7.03 7.72
CA GLU A 156 10.58 5.67 7.41
C GLU A 156 9.80 4.66 8.25
N ALA A 157 9.57 4.96 9.53
CA ALA A 157 8.77 4.10 10.41
C ALA A 157 7.32 3.99 9.92
N CYS A 158 6.74 5.07 9.40
CA CYS A 158 5.40 5.05 8.82
C CYS A 158 5.36 4.18 7.54
N MET A 159 6.41 4.26 6.72
CA MET A 159 6.54 3.44 5.51
C MET A 159 6.69 1.96 5.85
N GLU A 160 7.53 1.60 6.83
CA GLU A 160 7.70 0.22 7.29
C GLU A 160 6.38 -0.37 7.80
N ILE A 161 5.61 0.40 8.59
CA ILE A 161 4.28 -0.02 9.05
C ILE A 161 3.34 -0.21 7.86
N MET A 162 3.33 0.72 6.90
CA MET A 162 2.49 0.61 5.70
C MET A 162 2.84 -0.61 4.85
N ASP A 163 4.12 -0.94 4.69
CA ASP A 163 4.57 -2.13 3.96
C ASP A 163 4.04 -3.41 4.62
N LEU A 164 4.20 -3.52 5.96
CA LEU A 164 3.66 -4.63 6.75
C LEU A 164 2.14 -4.75 6.61
N LEU A 165 1.43 -3.61 6.58
CA LEU A 165 -0.02 -3.58 6.42
C LEU A 165 -0.45 -4.07 5.04
N TYR A 166 0.29 -3.77 3.97
CA TYR A 166 -0.02 -4.26 2.62
C TYR A 166 0.30 -5.75 2.44
N GLU A 167 1.38 -6.23 3.06
CA GLU A 167 1.78 -7.64 3.04
C GLU A 167 0.76 -8.53 3.78
N ASN A 168 0.22 -8.04 4.89
CA ASN A 168 -0.80 -8.77 5.66
C ASN A 168 -2.20 -8.60 5.04
N GLU A 169 -2.93 -9.70 4.85
CA GLU A 169 -4.27 -9.67 4.27
C GLU A 169 -5.37 -9.42 5.34
N GLU A 170 -5.09 -9.74 6.61
CA GLU A 170 -6.04 -9.60 7.74
C GLU A 170 -6.30 -8.13 8.11
N THR A 171 -5.38 -7.24 7.75
CA THR A 171 -5.48 -5.80 7.95
C THR A 171 -6.40 -5.13 6.93
N SER A 172 -6.88 -5.86 5.91
CA SER A 172 -7.83 -5.36 4.88
C SER A 172 -9.10 -4.71 5.46
N VAL A 173 -9.52 -5.09 6.67
CA VAL A 173 -10.65 -4.47 7.38
C VAL A 173 -10.35 -3.03 7.84
N LEU A 174 -9.08 -2.69 8.09
CA LEU A 174 -8.65 -1.33 8.45
C LEU A 174 -8.74 -0.34 7.28
N TYR A 175 -8.89 -0.83 6.05
CA TYR A 175 -8.93 -0.03 4.83
C TYR A 175 -10.32 0.52 4.50
N SER A 176 -11.32 0.33 5.37
CA SER A 176 -12.65 0.93 5.16
C SER A 176 -12.64 2.47 5.27
N SER A 177 -11.60 3.05 5.88
CA SER A 177 -11.35 4.50 5.93
C SER A 177 -9.84 4.78 5.81
N PRO A 178 -9.39 5.36 4.67
CA PRO A 178 -8.02 5.80 4.49
C PRO A 178 -7.53 6.76 5.59
N GLU A 179 -8.43 7.59 6.13
CA GLU A 179 -8.15 8.52 7.24
C GLU A 179 -7.84 7.78 8.54
N ALA A 180 -8.66 6.78 8.89
CA ALA A 180 -8.45 5.97 10.09
C ALA A 180 -7.17 5.13 9.99
N LEU A 181 -6.87 4.62 8.80
CA LEU A 181 -5.62 3.90 8.53
C LEU A 181 -4.42 4.83 8.69
N ALA A 182 -4.45 6.01 8.08
CA ALA A 182 -3.37 6.98 8.16
C ALA A 182 -3.09 7.43 9.60
N ALA A 183 -4.15 7.75 10.35
CA ALA A 183 -4.04 8.11 11.76
C ALA A 183 -3.44 6.96 12.59
N SER A 184 -3.88 5.72 12.36
CA SER A 184 -3.34 4.54 13.04
C SER A 184 -1.84 4.35 12.75
N VAL A 185 -1.42 4.51 11.49
CA VAL A 185 -0.01 4.42 11.10
C VAL A 185 0.84 5.46 11.84
N VAL A 186 0.40 6.72 11.87
CA VAL A 186 1.12 7.81 12.57
C VAL A 186 1.19 7.55 14.08
N VAL A 187 0.11 7.05 14.68
CA VAL A 187 0.10 6.70 16.11
C VAL A 187 1.06 5.56 16.40
N VAL A 188 1.05 4.48 15.61
CA VAL A 188 1.98 3.36 15.82
C VAL A 188 3.41 3.84 15.62
N ALA A 189 3.70 4.61 14.57
CA ALA A 189 5.02 5.19 14.33
C ALA A 189 5.49 6.05 15.51
N TYR A 190 4.61 6.89 16.06
CA TYR A 190 4.89 7.66 17.26
C TYR A 190 5.27 6.77 18.45
N THR A 191 4.47 5.74 18.73
CA THR A 191 4.71 4.86 19.88
C THR A 191 6.04 4.09 19.80
N ILE A 192 6.51 3.78 18.58
CA ILE A 192 7.76 3.04 18.39
C ILE A 192 8.99 3.95 18.26
N THR A 193 8.86 5.18 17.74
CA THR A 193 10.01 6.07 17.52
C THR A 193 10.21 7.10 18.63
N VAL A 194 9.18 7.46 19.40
CA VAL A 194 9.27 8.48 20.44
C VAL A 194 9.58 7.85 21.81
N PRO A 195 10.66 8.27 22.49
CA PRO A 195 11.01 7.77 23.81
C PRO A 195 9.87 7.99 24.83
N PRO A 196 9.56 7.01 25.70
CA PRO A 196 8.47 7.10 26.69
C PRO A 196 8.55 8.32 27.61
N GLN A 197 9.76 8.81 27.88
CA GLN A 197 10.01 9.98 28.73
C GLN A 197 9.58 11.31 28.07
N ARG A 198 9.21 11.29 26.79
CA ARG A 198 8.75 12.44 26.00
C ARG A 198 7.30 12.29 25.54
N TRP A 199 6.54 11.36 26.12
CA TRP A 199 5.16 11.12 25.74
C TRP A 199 4.21 12.20 26.26
N GLU A 200 4.20 13.34 25.58
CA GLU A 200 3.12 14.32 25.64
C GLU A 200 2.38 14.27 24.32
N PHE A 201 1.50 13.27 24.14
CA PHE A 201 0.69 13.21 22.92
C PHE A 201 -0.30 14.38 22.95
N PRO A 202 -0.18 15.39 22.08
CA PRO A 202 -1.10 16.51 22.08
C PRO A 202 -2.50 16.01 21.72
N VAL A 203 -3.53 16.55 22.40
CA VAL A 203 -4.91 16.36 21.98
C VAL A 203 -5.11 17.14 20.67
N LEU A 204 -4.94 16.45 19.55
CA LEU A 204 -4.98 17.07 18.23
C LEU A 204 -6.44 17.33 17.79
N PRO A 205 -6.75 18.50 17.21
CA PRO A 205 -8.09 18.87 16.79
C PRO A 205 -8.45 18.24 15.44
N TRP A 206 -8.31 16.92 15.31
CA TRP A 206 -8.47 16.19 14.04
C TRP A 206 -9.92 16.09 13.52
N GLY A 207 -10.84 16.94 13.97
CA GLY A 207 -12.28 16.83 13.72
C GLY A 207 -12.95 18.12 13.25
N LYS A 208 -12.25 18.98 12.50
CA LYS A 208 -12.82 20.23 11.95
C LYS A 208 -12.55 20.50 10.46
N SER A 209 -12.06 19.53 9.68
CA SER A 209 -12.21 19.61 8.22
C SER A 209 -13.62 19.15 7.87
N SER A 210 -14.38 20.04 7.24
CA SER A 210 -15.82 19.99 6.94
C SER A 210 -16.30 18.84 6.03
N SER A 211 -15.57 17.73 5.97
CA SER A 211 -15.89 16.51 5.22
C SER A 211 -15.99 15.25 6.09
N ILE A 212 -15.64 15.27 7.38
CA ILE A 212 -15.82 14.12 8.29
C ILE A 212 -17.17 14.24 9.03
N THR A 213 -18.27 13.95 8.33
CA THR A 213 -19.63 14.05 8.88
C THR A 213 -20.06 12.84 9.72
N ASN A 214 -19.14 12.13 10.36
CA ASN A 214 -19.53 11.14 11.36
C ASN A 214 -18.63 11.22 12.60
N LYS A 215 -19.15 11.82 13.67
CA LYS A 215 -18.55 11.80 15.02
C LYS A 215 -18.33 10.37 15.57
N ALA A 216 -18.81 9.33 14.87
CA ALA A 216 -18.59 7.93 15.18
C ALA A 216 -17.18 7.41 14.84
N SER A 217 -16.37 8.12 14.04
CA SER A 217 -15.03 7.66 13.61
C SER A 217 -13.87 8.00 14.57
N PHE A 218 -14.14 8.69 15.69
CA PHE A 218 -13.14 8.96 16.74
C PHE A 218 -13.09 7.92 17.87
N TYR A 219 -14.20 7.23 18.12
CA TYR A 219 -14.25 6.15 19.11
C TYR A 219 -13.30 4.98 18.78
N PRO A 220 -13.07 4.62 17.51
CA PRO A 220 -12.04 3.65 17.14
C PRO A 220 -10.65 4.14 17.51
N LEU A 221 -10.27 5.41 17.38
CA LEU A 221 -8.88 5.84 17.66
C LEU A 221 -8.51 5.70 19.14
N ARG A 222 -9.42 6.02 20.08
CA ARG A 222 -9.19 5.74 21.50
C ARG A 222 -9.21 4.24 21.80
N HIS A 223 -10.07 3.48 21.13
CA HIS A 223 -10.10 2.02 21.27
C HIS A 223 -8.85 1.38 20.66
N TYR A 224 -8.30 1.89 19.55
CA TYR A 224 -7.07 1.42 18.89
C TYR A 224 -5.83 1.84 19.67
N TYR A 225 -5.80 3.06 20.23
CA TYR A 225 -4.77 3.46 21.20
C TYR A 225 -4.77 2.49 22.39
N LEU A 226 -5.94 2.09 22.90
CA LEU A 226 -6.05 1.13 24.01
C LEU A 226 -5.73 -0.32 23.57
N THR A 227 -6.18 -0.76 22.39
CA THR A 227 -5.90 -2.12 21.87
C THR A 227 -4.41 -2.29 21.54
N PHE A 228 -3.75 -1.28 20.98
CA PHE A 228 -2.31 -1.30 20.68
C PHE A 228 -1.44 -0.96 21.90
N ALA A 229 -1.86 -0.07 22.80
CA ALA A 229 -1.15 0.15 24.08
C ALA A 229 -1.20 -1.08 24.99
N HIS A 230 -2.19 -1.96 24.84
CA HIS A 230 -2.27 -3.24 25.55
C HIS A 230 -1.71 -4.46 24.78
N ALA A 231 -1.39 -4.32 23.49
CA ALA A 231 -0.71 -5.35 22.70
C ALA A 231 0.68 -4.93 22.10
N PRO A 232 1.60 -4.29 22.85
CA PRO A 232 2.95 -4.02 22.34
C PRO A 232 3.69 -5.30 21.95
N SER A 233 3.37 -6.44 22.57
CA SER A 233 4.14 -7.69 22.49
C SER A 233 4.10 -8.37 21.12
N LEU A 234 3.01 -8.26 20.35
CA LEU A 234 2.89 -8.94 19.04
C LEU A 234 3.56 -8.15 17.90
N LEU A 235 3.48 -6.82 17.91
CA LEU A 235 4.16 -5.97 16.93
C LEU A 235 5.65 -5.79 17.22
N THR A 236 6.03 -5.66 18.51
CA THR A 236 7.47 -5.64 18.86
C THR A 236 8.14 -7.00 18.64
N ALA A 237 7.43 -8.12 18.73
CA ALA A 237 7.97 -9.43 18.38
C ALA A 237 8.26 -9.54 16.88
N ASN A 238 7.33 -9.14 16.01
CA ASN A 238 7.53 -9.20 14.56
C ASN A 238 8.57 -8.18 14.05
N LEU A 239 8.61 -6.97 14.63
CA LEU A 239 9.64 -5.97 14.30
C LEU A 239 11.05 -6.34 14.83
N LYS A 240 11.14 -7.05 15.96
CA LYS A 240 12.42 -7.59 16.46
C LYS A 240 12.91 -8.78 15.64
N CYS A 241 12.02 -9.66 15.18
CA CYS A 241 12.40 -10.75 14.29
C CYS A 241 12.96 -10.22 12.96
N HIS A 242 12.31 -9.21 12.35
CA HIS A 242 12.75 -8.71 11.05
C HIS A 242 14.11 -7.99 11.08
N ASN A 243 14.48 -7.37 12.20
CA ASN A 243 15.80 -6.76 12.39
C ASN A 243 16.89 -7.78 12.74
N SER A 244 16.54 -8.98 13.19
CA SER A 244 17.51 -10.04 13.51
C SER A 244 17.97 -10.79 12.25
N ASP A 245 17.12 -10.87 11.23
CA ASP A 245 17.41 -11.55 9.95
C ASP A 245 18.19 -10.67 8.94
N LYS A 246 18.53 -9.42 9.29
CA LYS A 246 19.39 -8.53 8.48
C LYS A 246 20.82 -8.37 9.05
N MET A 247 21.19 -9.13 10.07
CA MET A 247 22.53 -9.12 10.69
C MET A 247 23.29 -10.45 10.58
N LEU A 248 23.04 -11.22 9.52
CA LEU A 248 23.87 -12.37 9.11
C LEU A 248 24.18 -12.30 7.61
#